data_AF-A0A523HQL4-F1
#
_entry.id   AF-A0A523HQL4-F1
#
_cell.length_a   1.000
_cell.length_b   1.000
_cell.length_c   1.000
_cell.angle_alpha   90.00
_cell.angle_beta   90.00
_cell.angle_gamma   90.00
#
_symmetry.space_group_name_H-M   'P 1'
#
loop_
_entity.id
_entity.type
_entity.pdbx_description
1 polymer ?
#
loop_
_entity_poly.entity_id
_entity_poly.type
_entity_poly.pdbx_seq_one_letter_code
_entity_poly.pdbx_strand_id
1 'polypeptide(L)' 'MRRAEVEFGDDLTILFVDEQEALDAVLGFADKYGLTSTFLMDRSGPVGSSYRLGSTPTT' A
#
# COMPACT_ATOMS: atom_id res chain seq x y z
N MET A 1 0.93 18.86 -23.56
CA MET A 1 0.73 17.42 -23.83
C MET A 1 0.05 16.82 -22.59
N ARG A 2 -1.16 16.28 -22.71
CA ARG A 2 -1.85 15.59 -21.61
C ARG A 2 -1.44 14.11 -21.69
N ARG A 3 -0.86 13.54 -20.63
CA ARG A 3 -0.58 12.09 -20.56
C ARG A 3 -1.93 11.37 -20.61
N ALA A 4 -2.04 10.34 -21.46
CA ALA A 4 -3.20 9.45 -21.42
C ALA A 4 -3.12 8.64 -20.13
N GLU A 5 -4.25 8.56 -19.41
CA GLU A 5 -4.40 7.67 -18.27
C GLU A 5 -4.50 6.25 -18.82
N VAL A 6 -3.73 5.32 -18.24
CA VAL A 6 -3.79 3.89 -18.57
C VAL A 6 -4.54 3.20 -17.44
N GLU A 7 -5.65 2.55 -17.77
CA GLU A 7 -6.39 1.70 -16.84
C GLU A 7 -5.90 0.26 -16.98
N PHE A 8 -5.48 -0.36 -15.87
CA PHE A 8 -4.94 -1.72 -15.87
C PHE A 8 -5.97 -2.80 -15.52
N GLY A 9 -7.17 -2.42 -15.05
CA GLY A 9 -8.24 -3.37 -14.71
C GLY A 9 -7.72 -4.54 -13.86
N ASP A 10 -8.03 -5.77 -14.28
CA ASP A 10 -7.62 -7.00 -13.61
C ASP A 10 -6.18 -7.45 -13.93
N ASP A 11 -5.48 -6.77 -14.86
CA ASP A 11 -4.10 -7.10 -15.24
C ASP A 11 -3.07 -6.60 -14.20
N LEU A 12 -3.52 -5.83 -13.21
CA LEU A 12 -2.68 -5.31 -12.12
C LEU A 12 -3.34 -5.55 -10.75
N THR A 13 -2.59 -6.19 -9.86
CA THR A 13 -2.92 -6.25 -8.43
C THR A 13 -1.99 -5.32 -7.66
N ILE A 14 -2.58 -4.44 -6.83
CA ILE A 14 -1.84 -3.57 -5.91
C ILE A 14 -2.04 -4.10 -4.49
N LEU A 15 -0.93 -4.42 -3.82
CA LEU A 15 -0.91 -4.77 -2.39
C LEU A 15 -0.24 -3.63 -1.63
N PHE A 16 -0.96 -3.04 -0.69
CA PHE A 16 -0.38 -2.08 0.25
C PHE A 16 0.27 -2.85 1.40
N VAL A 17 1.46 -2.43 1.81
CA VAL A 17 2.17 -3.03 2.96
C VAL A 17 2.43 -1.92 3.97
N ASP A 18 1.75 -1.99 5.11
CA ASP A 18 1.94 -1.05 6.22
C ASP A 18 2.88 -1.67 7.26
N GLU A 19 4.06 -1.07 7.40
CA GLU A 19 5.09 -1.51 8.34
C GLU A 19 4.87 -0.88 9.71
N GLN A 20 4.69 -1.71 10.74
CA GLN A 20 4.58 -1.29 12.15
C GLN A 20 3.46 -0.26 12.47
N GLU A 21 2.51 -0.05 11.56
CA GLU A 21 1.36 0.85 11.75
C GLU A 21 0.25 0.20 12.61
N ALA A 22 -0.49 1.02 13.37
CA ALA A 22 -1.63 0.53 14.15
C ALA A 22 -2.79 0.14 13.21
N LEU A 23 -3.43 -1.01 13.45
CA LEU A 23 -4.52 -1.51 12.60
C LEU A 23 -5.66 -0.48 12.46
N ASP A 24 -6.06 0.15 13.56
CA ASP A 24 -7.16 1.14 13.54
C ASP A 24 -6.80 2.39 12.71
N ALA A 25 -5.52 2.76 12.66
CA ALA A 25 -5.06 3.87 11.84
C ALA A 25 -5.11 3.52 10.34
N VAL A 26 -4.69 2.30 9.98
CA VAL A 26 -4.78 1.79 8.59
C VAL A 26 -6.24 1.69 8.14
N LEU A 27 -7.11 1.12 8.97
CA LEU A 27 -8.55 1.02 8.67
C LEU A 27 -9.20 2.40 8.53
N GLY A 28 -8.92 3.32 9.45
CA GLY A 28 -9.43 4.70 9.37
C GLY A 28 -8.94 5.45 8.13
N PHE A 29 -7.71 5.20 7.67
CA PHE A 29 -7.19 5.74 6.43
C PHE A 29 -7.90 5.13 5.21
N ALA A 30 -8.03 3.80 5.16
CA ALA A 30 -8.72 3.10 4.08
C ALA A 30 -10.17 3.60 3.94
N ASP A 31 -10.91 3.71 5.04
CA ASP A 31 -12.28 4.22 5.04
C ASP A 31 -12.35 5.69 4.58
N LYS A 32 -11.46 6.54 5.07
CA LYS A 32 -11.42 7.97 4.73
C LYS A 32 -11.22 8.20 3.23
N TYR A 33 -10.42 7.37 2.58
CA TYR A 33 -10.07 7.51 1.16
C TYR A 33 -10.82 6.53 0.25
N GLY A 34 -11.74 5.72 0.80
CA GLY A 34 -12.50 4.74 0.03
C GLY A 34 -11.63 3.67 -0.62
N LEU A 35 -10.52 3.30 0.02
CA LEU A 35 -9.60 2.28 -0.49
C LEU A 35 -10.19 0.89 -0.28
N THR A 36 -10.37 0.15 -1.37
CA THR A 36 -10.89 -1.23 -1.36
C THR A 36 -9.79 -2.28 -1.57
N SER A 37 -8.54 -1.83 -1.76
CA SER A 37 -7.39 -2.70 -1.99
C SER A 37 -6.98 -3.47 -0.74
N THR A 38 -6.21 -4.54 -0.93
CA THR A 38 -5.71 -5.36 0.18
C THR A 38 -4.53 -4.66 0.88
N PHE A 39 -4.53 -4.70 2.20
CA PHE A 39 -3.45 -4.25 3.06
C PHE A 39 -2.81 -5.44 3.78
N LEU A 40 -1.49 -5.58 3.68
CA LEU A 40 -0.68 -6.47 4.49
C LEU A 40 -0.07 -5.68 5.65
N MET A 41 -0.36 -6.10 6.88
CA MET A 41 0.20 -5.49 8.09
C MET A 41 1.56 -6.12 8.41
N ASP A 42 2.65 -5.47 8.02
CA ASP A 42 4.02 -5.91 8.29
C ASP A 42 4.47 -5.52 9.71
N ARG A 43 3.78 -6.08 10.71
CA ARG A 43 3.91 -5.68 12.12
C ARG A 43 5.29 -5.89 12.72
N SER A 44 6.07 -6.83 12.18
CA SER A 44 7.41 -7.16 12.68
C SER A 44 8.53 -6.78 11.70
N GLY A 45 8.22 -6.05 10.62
CA GLY A 45 9.19 -5.62 9.60
C GLY A 45 9.83 -6.67 8.65
N PRO A 46 9.41 -7.95 8.54
CA PRO A 46 10.05 -8.87 7.60
C PRO A 46 9.90 -8.46 6.13
N VAL A 47 8.83 -7.79 5.74
CA VAL A 47 8.68 -7.31 4.35
C VAL A 47 9.60 -6.12 4.12
N GLY A 48 9.53 -5.09 4.97
CA GLY A 48 10.38 -3.90 4.85
C GLY A 48 11.88 -4.23 4.80
N SER A 49 12.32 -5.15 5.67
CA SER A 49 13.72 -5.62 5.70
C SER A 49 14.12 -6.41 4.45
N SER A 50 13.24 -7.28 3.94
CA SER A 50 13.52 -8.08 2.73
C SER A 50 13.69 -7.20 1.48
N TYR A 51 12.91 -6.11 1.39
CA TYR A 51 12.97 -5.14 0.29
C TYR A 51 14.00 -4.03 0.51
N ARG A 52 14.71 -4.04 1.66
CA ARG A 52 15.73 -3.04 2.03
C ARG A 52 15.20 -1.61 1.87
N LEU A 53 13.99 -1.36 2.37
CA LEU A 53 13.36 -0.06 2.26
C LEU A 53 14.19 1.01 2.98
N GLY A 54 14.44 2.13 2.28
CA GLY A 54 15.14 3.30 2.85
C GLY A 54 14.21 4.43 3.29
N SER A 55 12.96 4.42 2.82
CA SER A 55 11.94 5.42 3.13
C SER A 55 10.53 4.91 2.78
N THR A 56 9.51 5.53 3.35
CA THR A 56 8.09 5.31 2.99
C THR A 56 7.46 6.64 2.52
N PRO A 57 6.50 6.62 1.56
CA PRO A 57 6.09 5.47 0.76
C PRO A 57 7.14 5.10 -0.33
N THR A 58 7.18 3.82 -0.72
CA THR A 58 8.00 3.29 -1.82
C THR A 58 7.16 2.29 -2.62
N THR A 59 7.30 2.28 -3.95
CA THR A 59 6.58 1.38 -4.90
C THR A 59 7.55 0.53 -5.69
#